data_AF-A0A8S2VLJ2-F1
#
_entry.id   AF-A0A8S2VLJ2-F1
#
_cell.length_a   1.000
_cell.length_b   1.000
_cell.length_c   1.000
_cell.angle_alpha   90.00
_cell.angle_beta   90.00
_cell.angle_gamma   90.00
#
_symmetry.space_group_name_H-M   'P 1'
#
loop_
_entity.id
_entity.type
_entity.pdbx_description
1 polymer ?
#
loop_
_entity_poly.entity_id
_entity_poly.type
_entity_poly.pdbx_seq_one_letter_code
_entity_poly.pdbx_strand_id
1 'polypeptide(L)'
;TRLTSYTSCVNCFWDTSPYFSTGWYRFIAPGGTQMPAMPPSTGACGATWPTWYNGTYPSTAGSTVSSAVCAQVSGTLCHPSYYMPVSITNCN
;
A
#
# COMPACT_ATOMS: atom_id res chain seq x y z
N THR A 1 -0.69 -13.63 12.67
CA THR A 1 -1.50 -13.93 11.48
C THR A 1 -0.99 -13.05 10.35
N ARG A 2 -0.45 -13.66 9.28
CA ARG A 2 0.39 -13.02 8.25
C ARG A 2 -0.51 -12.39 7.17
N LEU A 3 -0.47 -11.08 7.04
CA LEU A 3 -1.31 -10.35 6.09
C LEU A 3 -0.64 -10.39 4.70
N THR A 4 -1.31 -11.03 3.75
CA THR A 4 -0.93 -11.14 2.33
C THR A 4 -1.52 -10.02 1.47
N SER A 5 -2.11 -9.01 2.09
CA SER A 5 -2.62 -7.81 1.43
C SER A 5 -2.46 -6.60 2.33
N TYR A 6 -2.02 -5.51 1.72
CA TYR A 6 -1.82 -4.23 2.37
C TYR A 6 -2.93 -3.30 1.92
N THR A 7 -4.12 -3.44 2.50
CA THR A 7 -5.12 -2.37 2.46
C THR A 7 -4.67 -1.30 3.45
N SER A 8 -3.65 -0.53 3.08
CA SER A 8 -3.60 0.81 3.63
C SER A 8 -4.82 1.51 3.04
N CYS A 9 -5.85 1.67 3.86
CA CYS A 9 -6.78 2.78 3.71
C CYS A 9 -6.49 3.74 4.87
N VAL A 10 -5.77 4.82 4.58
CA VAL A 10 -5.76 5.98 5.45
C VAL A 10 -7.13 6.60 5.18
N ASN A 11 -8.11 6.24 6.02
CA ASN A 11 -9.53 6.65 6.06
C ASN A 11 -10.61 5.62 5.59
N CYS A 12 -10.38 4.30 5.65
CA CYS A 12 -11.51 3.35 5.53
C CYS A 12 -12.27 3.29 6.85
N PHE A 13 -13.32 4.12 6.99
CA PHE A 13 -14.26 4.15 8.13
C PHE A 13 -14.95 2.80 8.46
N TRP A 14 -14.72 1.76 7.65
CA TRP A 14 -15.36 0.45 7.76
C TRP A 14 -14.38 -0.73 7.88
N ASP A 15 -13.05 -0.48 7.86
CA ASP A 15 -12.05 -1.51 8.17
C ASP A 15 -11.57 -1.29 9.60
N THR A 16 -12.38 -1.73 10.57
CA THR A 16 -12.09 -1.69 12.01
C THR A 16 -11.26 -2.89 12.47
N SER A 17 -10.57 -3.57 11.55
CA SER A 17 -9.74 -4.71 11.88
C SER A 17 -8.66 -4.28 12.88
N PRO A 18 -8.63 -4.84 14.12
CA PRO A 18 -7.68 -4.45 15.17
C PRO A 18 -6.23 -4.80 14.82
N TYR A 19 -6.00 -5.39 13.64
CA TYR A 19 -4.70 -5.81 13.14
C TYR A 19 -4.00 -4.76 12.27
N PHE A 20 -4.67 -3.65 11.93
CA PHE A 20 -4.09 -2.58 11.12
C PHE A 20 -4.02 -1.27 11.91
N SER A 21 -2.88 -1.02 12.54
CA SER A 21 -2.57 0.24 13.21
C SER A 21 -1.66 1.12 12.36
N THR A 22 -1.67 2.42 12.55
CA THR A 22 -0.63 3.29 11.98
C THR A 22 0.75 2.80 12.44
N GLY A 23 1.63 2.51 11.49
CA GLY A 23 2.93 1.93 11.79
C GLY A 23 3.74 1.60 10.55
N TRP A 24 4.92 1.04 10.77
CA TRP A 24 5.79 0.53 9.71
C TRP A 24 5.47 -0.92 9.42
N TYR A 25 5.43 -1.25 8.13
CA TYR A 25 5.16 -2.61 7.69
C TYR A 25 6.15 -3.02 6.62
N ARG A 26 6.52 -4.30 6.65
CA ARG A 26 7.50 -4.89 5.75
C ARG A 26 6.85 -5.97 4.91
N PHE A 27 7.05 -5.88 3.60
CA PHE A 27 6.67 -6.92 2.67
C PHE A 27 7.64 -8.10 2.83
N ILE A 28 7.09 -9.27 3.10
CA ILE A 28 7.81 -10.53 3.20
C ILE A 28 7.12 -11.57 2.33
N ALA A 29 7.87 -12.57 1.86
CA ALA A 29 7.31 -13.67 1.07
C ALA A 29 6.04 -14.24 1.74
N PRO A 30 4.97 -14.59 0.99
CA PRO A 30 4.92 -14.66 -0.47
C PRO A 30 4.41 -13.34 -1.10
N GLY A 31 4.12 -12.31 -0.29
CA GLY A 31 3.49 -11.07 -0.72
C GLY A 31 4.42 -10.10 -1.45
N GLY A 32 5.57 -10.59 -1.93
CA GLY A 32 6.62 -9.79 -2.56
C GLY A 32 7.58 -9.12 -1.57
N THR A 33 8.45 -8.28 -2.12
CA THR A 33 9.48 -7.53 -1.39
C THR A 33 9.20 -6.03 -1.33
N GLN A 34 8.20 -5.56 -2.07
CA GLN A 34 7.81 -4.16 -2.19
C GLN A 34 6.33 -4.06 -2.61
N MET A 35 5.77 -2.86 -2.54
CA MET A 35 4.43 -2.61 -3.06
C MET A 35 4.37 -2.85 -4.58
N PRO A 36 3.19 -3.17 -5.13
CA PRO A 36 3.01 -3.18 -6.58
C PRO A 36 3.36 -1.80 -7.16
N ALA A 37 4.12 -1.78 -8.25
CA ALA A 37 4.36 -0.55 -9.03
C ALA A 37 3.21 -0.25 -10.00
N MET A 38 2.34 -1.24 -10.22
CA MET A 38 1.21 -1.19 -11.13
C MET A 38 -0.10 -1.45 -10.38
N PRO A 39 -1.23 -0.90 -10.85
CA PRO A 39 -2.53 -1.12 -10.24
C PRO A 39 -2.92 -2.60 -10.25
N PRO A 40 -3.20 -3.21 -9.08
CA PRO A 40 -3.78 -4.53 -8.99
C PRO A 40 -5.25 -4.50 -9.42
N SER A 41 -5.77 -5.62 -9.93
CA SER A 41 -7.20 -5.75 -10.23
C SER A 41 -8.06 -5.58 -8.98
N THR A 42 -9.30 -5.10 -9.13
CA THR A 42 -10.27 -4.98 -8.02
C THR A 42 -10.40 -6.31 -7.27
N GLY A 43 -10.36 -6.28 -5.94
CA GLY A 43 -10.45 -7.51 -5.12
C GLY A 43 -9.15 -8.31 -5.02
N ALA A 44 -8.05 -7.86 -5.64
CA ALA A 44 -6.77 -8.56 -5.59
C ALA A 44 -6.31 -8.76 -4.14
N CYS A 45 -5.85 -9.98 -3.82
CA CYS A 45 -5.38 -10.37 -2.49
C CYS A 45 -6.40 -10.12 -1.35
N GLY A 46 -7.71 -10.03 -1.66
CA GLY A 46 -8.76 -9.74 -0.68
C GLY A 46 -8.89 -8.26 -0.31
N ALA A 47 -8.19 -7.36 -1.00
CA ALA A 47 -8.34 -5.93 -0.85
C ALA A 47 -9.58 -5.44 -1.62
N THR A 48 -10.57 -4.88 -0.91
CA THR A 48 -11.73 -4.25 -1.55
C THR A 48 -11.30 -3.05 -2.42
N TRP A 49 -10.27 -2.32 -1.97
CA TRP A 49 -9.69 -1.15 -2.64
C TRP A 49 -8.18 -1.34 -2.71
N PRO A 50 -7.66 -2.10 -3.69
CA PRO A 50 -6.24 -2.41 -3.76
C PRO A 50 -5.44 -1.12 -4.01
N THR A 51 -4.35 -0.95 -3.27
CA THR A 51 -3.45 0.20 -3.40
C THR A 51 -2.12 -0.20 -4.00
N TRP A 52 -1.49 0.76 -4.68
CA TRP A 52 -0.17 0.58 -5.28
C TRP A 52 0.65 1.86 -5.20
N TYR A 53 1.95 1.69 -5.42
CA TYR A 53 2.90 2.79 -5.40
C TYR A 53 3.31 3.17 -6.82
N ASN A 54 2.82 4.31 -7.30
CA ASN A 54 3.20 4.87 -8.59
C ASN A 54 4.26 5.97 -8.42
N GLY A 55 5.41 5.57 -7.89
CA GLY A 55 6.53 6.48 -7.67
C GLY A 55 7.87 5.75 -7.73
N THR A 56 8.94 6.50 -7.53
CA THR A 56 10.30 5.96 -7.56
C THR A 56 10.69 5.45 -6.17
N TYR A 57 11.03 4.17 -6.08
CA TYR A 57 11.54 3.61 -4.84
C TYR A 57 12.89 4.23 -4.44
N PRO A 58 13.14 4.44 -3.14
CA PRO A 58 14.44 4.89 -2.66
C PRO A 58 15.52 3.87 -3.04
N SER A 59 16.58 4.33 -3.71
CA SER A 59 17.70 3.48 -4.13
C SER A 59 18.73 3.24 -3.02
N THR A 60 18.84 4.18 -2.08
CA THR A 60 19.81 4.11 -0.98
C THR A 60 19.23 3.35 0.21
N ALA A 61 19.87 2.26 0.64
CA ALA A 61 19.50 1.54 1.85
C ALA A 61 19.49 2.47 3.08
N GLY A 62 18.45 2.36 3.91
CA GLY A 62 18.21 3.21 5.08
C GLY A 62 17.60 4.58 4.77
N SER A 63 17.45 4.95 3.49
CA SER A 63 16.78 6.21 3.14
C SER A 63 15.26 6.06 3.18
N THR A 64 14.61 7.07 3.74
CA THR A 64 13.15 7.18 3.84
C THR A 64 12.68 8.35 2.99
N VAL A 65 11.69 8.11 2.12
CA VAL A 65 11.08 9.14 1.28
C VAL A 65 9.60 9.30 1.62
N SER A 66 9.17 10.55 1.75
CA SER A 66 7.75 10.89 1.83
C SER A 66 7.14 10.75 0.45
N SER A 67 6.10 9.96 0.33
CA SER A 67 5.45 9.69 -0.93
C SER A 67 3.95 9.46 -0.75
N ALA A 68 3.27 9.04 -1.81
CA ALA A 68 1.87 8.68 -1.74
C ALA A 68 1.61 7.39 -2.50
N VAL A 69 0.73 6.56 -1.96
CA VAL A 69 0.11 5.45 -2.69
C VAL A 69 -1.23 5.90 -3.21
N CYS A 70 -1.75 5.15 -4.15
CA CYS A 70 -3.02 5.39 -4.77
C CYS A 70 -3.86 4.12 -4.73
N ALA A 71 -5.18 4.26 -4.55
CA ALA A 71 -6.12 3.14 -4.56
C ALA A 71 -6.88 3.01 -5.89
N GLN A 72 -7.28 1.78 -6.20
CA GLN A 72 -8.21 1.45 -7.26
C GLN A 72 -9.58 1.21 -6.65
N VAL A 73 -10.58 1.86 -7.25
CA VAL A 73 -11.93 1.97 -6.71
C VAL A 73 -12.93 1.68 -7.79
N SER A 74 -13.64 0.54 -7.71
CA SER A 74 -14.70 0.22 -8.67
C SER A 74 -14.28 0.36 -10.14
N GLY A 75 -13.01 0.06 -10.45
CA GLY A 75 -12.42 0.21 -11.79
C GLY A 75 -11.82 1.58 -12.11
N THR A 76 -12.03 2.60 -11.27
CA THR A 76 -11.34 3.90 -11.36
C THR A 76 -9.95 3.79 -10.75
N LEU A 77 -8.94 4.09 -11.56
CA LEU A 77 -7.53 4.14 -11.15
C LEU A 77 -7.15 5.56 -10.73
N CYS A 78 -6.53 5.74 -9.57
CA CYS A 78 -5.93 7.02 -9.14
C CYS A 78 -6.79 8.25 -9.34
N HIS A 79 -8.03 8.20 -8.85
CA HIS A 79 -8.75 9.44 -8.62
C HIS A 79 -7.96 10.32 -7.64
N PRO A 80 -7.92 11.65 -7.82
CA PRO A 80 -7.23 12.57 -6.90
C PRO A 80 -7.62 12.42 -5.42
N SER A 81 -8.83 11.94 -5.15
CA SER A 81 -9.33 11.69 -3.79
C SER A 81 -8.83 10.38 -3.16
N TYR A 82 -8.15 9.51 -3.93
CA TYR A 82 -7.70 8.18 -3.49
C TYR A 82 -6.18 8.13 -3.28
N TYR A 83 -5.54 9.29 -3.19
CA TYR A 83 -4.14 9.40 -2.78
C TYR A 83 -4.04 9.34 -1.27
N MET A 84 -3.07 8.58 -0.80
CA MET A 84 -2.79 8.44 0.61
C MET A 84 -1.30 8.65 0.89
N PRO A 85 -0.95 9.54 1.83
CA PRO A 85 0.44 9.79 2.18
C PRO A 85 1.04 8.56 2.87
N VAL A 86 2.26 8.21 2.49
CA VAL A 86 3.05 7.13 3.08
C VAL A 86 4.52 7.54 3.18
N SER A 87 5.27 6.84 4.02
CA SER A 87 6.73 6.89 4.01
C SER A 87 7.26 5.55 3.53
N ILE A 88 8.21 5.59 2.60
CA ILE A 88 8.82 4.38 2.04
C ILE A 88 10.29 4.38 2.42
N THR A 89 10.74 3.29 3.02
CA THR A 89 12.14 3.10 3.42
C THR A 89 12.72 1.92 2.68
N ASN A 90 13.91 2.09 2.12
CA ASN A 90 14.67 0.96 1.58
C ASN A 90 15.37 0.23 2.72
N CYS A 91 14.91 -0.98 3.04
CA CYS A 91 15.56 -1.86 4.00
C CYS A 91 16.56 -2.74 3.24
N ASN A 92 17.86 -2.62 3.56
CA ASN A 92 18.96 -3.42 2.98
C ASN A 92 18.67 -4.93 2.99
#